data_AF-A0A7D4BPZ3-F1
#
_entry.id   AF-A0A7D4BPZ3-F1
#
_cell.length_a   1.000
_cell.length_b   1.000
_cell.length_c   1.000
_cell.angle_alpha   90.00
_cell.angle_beta   90.00
_cell.angle_gamma   90.00
#
_symmetry.space_group_name_H-M   'P 1'
#
loop_
_entity.id
_entity.type
_entity.pdbx_description
1 polymer ?
#
loop_
_entity_poly.entity_id
_entity_poly.type
_entity_poly.pdbx_seq_one_letter_code
_entity_poly.pdbx_strand_id
1 'polypeptide(L)' 'MKFVSLKSRGGDYLVVASNVAWLRTGENGQTLVGIVGSSPLLVTGSIEEVARQIQED' A
#
# COMPACT_ATOMS: atom_id res chain seq x y z
N MET A 1 -1.98 -12.72 -11.27
CA MET A 1 -1.15 -12.29 -10.12
C MET A 1 -0.62 -10.90 -10.45
N LYS A 2 -1.19 -9.84 -9.87
CA LYS A 2 -0.79 -8.46 -10.16
C LYS A 2 0.23 -7.98 -9.13
N PHE A 3 1.41 -7.55 -9.58
CA PHE A 3 2.41 -6.90 -8.73
C PHE A 3 2.21 -5.39 -8.78
N VAL A 4 2.30 -4.74 -7.63
CA VAL A 4 2.10 -3.30 -7.46
C VAL A 4 3.32 -2.74 -6.73
N SER A 5 3.93 -1.71 -7.31
CA SER A 5 5.00 -0.96 -6.65
C SER A 5 4.38 0.16 -5.82
N LEU A 6 4.59 0.14 -4.51
CA LEU A 6 4.11 1.16 -3.58
C LEU A 6 5.29 1.98 -3.06
N LYS A 7 5.21 3.30 -3.23
CA LYS A 7 6.27 4.23 -2.82
C LYS A 7 6.31 4.40 -1.31
N SER A 8 7.51 4.43 -0.72
CA SER A 8 7.69 4.74 0.70
C SER A 8 8.95 5.56 0.92
N ARG A 9 9.02 6.28 2.04
CA ARG A 9 10.19 7.10 2.41
C ARG A 9 11.41 6.26 2.81
N GLY A 10 11.21 5.00 3.22
CA GLY A 10 12.26 4.08 3.63
C GLY A 10 12.74 3.10 2.54
N GLY A 11 12.17 3.20 1.33
CA GLY A 11 12.38 2.25 0.24
C GLY A 11 11.07 1.66 -0.26
N ASP A 12 10.96 1.49 -1.58
CA ASP A 12 9.71 1.06 -2.22
C ASP A 12 9.40 -0.41 -1.96
N TYR A 13 8.12 -0.74 -1.93
CA TYR A 13 7.64 -2.12 -1.80
C TYR A 13 7.14 -2.62 -3.15
N LEU A 14 7.44 -3.87 -3.47
CA LEU A 14 6.75 -4.62 -4.52
C LEU A 14 5.85 -5.65 -3.86
N VAL A 15 4.54 -5.46 -3.97
CA VAL A 15 3.54 -6.32 -3.32
C VAL A 15 2.65 -6.99 -4.34
N VAL A 16 2.03 -8.10 -3.96
CA VAL A 16 0.94 -8.70 -4.73
C VAL A 16 -0.37 -8.04 -4.31
N ALA A 17 -1.12 -7.50 -5.26
CA ALA A 17 -2.37 -6.77 -4.96
C ALA A 17 -3.37 -7.60 -4.14
N SER A 18 -3.50 -8.90 -4.44
CA SER A 18 -4.39 -9.81 -3.72
C SER A 18 -3.96 -10.10 -2.27
N ASN A 19 -2.76 -9.69 -1.85
CA ASN A 19 -2.32 -9.83 -0.45
C ASN A 19 -2.62 -8.57 0.38
N VAL A 20 -3.16 -7.51 -0.22
CA VAL A 20 -3.59 -6.32 0.51
C VAL A 20 -4.95 -6.59 1.16
N ALA A 21 -5.03 -6.42 2.47
CA ALA A 21 -6.23 -6.68 3.26
C ALA A 21 -7.07 -5.42 3.53
N TRP A 22 -6.41 -4.28 3.77
CA TRP A 22 -7.06 -3.02 4.14
C TRP A 22 -6.12 -1.83 3.97
N LEU A 23 -6.70 -0.62 3.91
CA LEU A 23 -6.01 0.66 3.90
C LEU A 23 -6.48 1.52 5.08
N ARG A 24 -5.58 2.28 5.70
CA ARG A 24 -5.89 3.24 6.78
C ARG A 24 -5.01 4.48 6.69
N THR A 25 -5.51 5.59 7.22
CA THR A 25 -4.72 6.82 7.36
C THR A 25 -3.53 6.54 8.27
N GLY A 26 -2.33 6.84 7.78
CA GLY A 26 -1.09 6.80 8.54
C GLY A 26 -0.68 8.19 9.00
N GLU A 27 0.54 8.29 9.51
CA GLU A 27 1.13 9.55 9.96
C GLU A 27 1.67 10.37 8.78
N ASN A 28 1.84 11.68 8.97
CA ASN A 28 2.56 12.55 8.02
C ASN A 28 2.03 12.52 6.57
N GLY A 29 0.71 12.34 6.40
CA GLY A 29 0.07 12.25 5.08
C GLY A 29 0.36 10.95 4.33
N GLN A 30 0.76 9.89 5.03
CA GLN A 30 1.00 8.56 4.48
C GLN A 30 -0.20 7.63 4.71
N THR A 31 -0.20 6.50 4.02
CA THR A 31 -1.21 5.45 4.15
C THR A 31 -0.58 4.19 4.73
N LEU A 32 -1.28 3.54 5.65
CA LEU A 32 -0.94 2.20 6.11
C LEU A 32 -1.63 1.18 5.20
N VAL A 33 -0.83 0.26 4.66
CA VAL A 33 -1.29 -0.86 3.81
C VAL A 33 -1.17 -2.14 4.60
N GLY A 34 -2.32 -2.71 4.99
CA GLY A 34 -2.37 -3.99 5.67
C GLY A 34 -2.07 -5.13 4.72
N ILE A 35 -1.10 -5.97 5.04
CA ILE A 35 -0.74 -7.17 4.28
C ILE A 35 -1.17 -8.41 5.07
N VAL A 36 -1.83 -9.36 4.40
CA VAL A 36 -2.21 -10.63 5.03
C VAL A 36 -0.97 -11.34 5.57
N GLY A 37 -0.95 -11.64 6.87
CA GLY A 37 0.13 -12.37 7.52
C GLY A 37 1.43 -11.58 7.76
N SER A 38 1.41 -10.24 7.67
CA SER A 38 2.57 -9.39 7.93
C SER A 38 2.19 -8.11 8.68
N SER A 39 3.21 -7.37 9.12
CA SER A 39 3.04 -6.01 9.63
C SER A 39 2.61 -5.05 8.50
N PRO A 40 1.82 -4.01 8.81
CA PRO A 40 1.43 -3.00 7.82
C PRO A 40 2.62 -2.25 7.25
N LEU A 41 2.53 -1.86 5.98
CA LEU A 41 3.51 -1.01 5.30
C LEU A 41 3.08 0.45 5.38
N LEU A 42 4.01 1.35 5.69
CA LEU A 42 3.74 2.79 5.61
C LEU A 42 4.18 3.31 4.24
N VAL A 43 3.23 3.69 3.41
CA VAL A 43 3.46 4.12 2.01
C VAL A 43 3.05 5.57 1.80
N THR A 44 3.67 6.26 0.86
CA THR A 44 3.33 7.64 0.53
C THR A 44 2.06 7.73 -0.31
N GLY A 45 1.26 8.78 -0.08
CA GLY A 45 0.02 9.03 -0.80
C GLY A 45 -1.23 8.84 0.08
N SER A 46 -2.35 9.41 -0.38
CA SER A 46 -3.65 9.25 0.28
C SER A 46 -4.19 7.83 0.09
N ILE A 47 -5.22 7.47 0.87
CA ILE A 47 -5.88 6.17 0.74
C ILE A 47 -6.43 6.00 -0.68
N GLU A 48 -7.01 7.04 -1.26
CA GLU A 48 -7.62 7.04 -2.59
C GLU A 48 -6.57 6.83 -3.69
N GLU A 49 -5.41 7.47 -3.57
CA GLU A 49 -4.29 7.30 -4.50
C GLU A 49 -3.74 5.87 -4.44
N VAL A 50 -3.55 5.34 -3.23
CA VAL A 50 -3.04 3.97 -3.01
C VAL A 50 -4.06 2.92 -3.46
N ALA A 51 -5.35 3.13 -3.16
CA ALA A 51 -6.43 2.24 -3.59
C ALA A 51 -6.48 2.13 -5.11
N ARG A 52 -6.34 3.26 -5.81
CA ARG A 52 -6.31 3.31 -7.28
C ARG A 52 -5.15 2.48 -7.84
N GLN A 53 -3.93 2.66 -7.32
CA GLN A 53 -2.76 1.87 -7.75
C GLN A 53 -2.97 0.36 -7.58
N ILE A 54 -3.62 -0.04 -6.49
CA ILE A 54 -3.91 -1.46 -6.20
C ILE A 54 -4.97 -2.00 -7.16
N GLN A 55 -6.00 -1.22 -7.49
CA GLN A 55 -7.19 -1.64 -8.25
C GLN A 55 -7.10 -1.47 -9.78
N GLU A 56 -6.20 -0.64 -10.31
CA GLU A 56 -6.01 -0.50 -11.77
C GLU A 56 -5.65 -1.85 -12.45
N ASP A 57 -5.91 -2.06 -13.73
CA ASP A 57 -5.50 -3.30 -14.44
C ASP A 57 -4.10 -3.15 -15.07
#